data_AF-A0A0F9M851-F1
#
_entry.id   AF-A0A0F9M851-F1
#
_cell.length_a   1.000
_cell.length_b   1.000
_cell.length_c   1.000
_cell.angle_alpha   90.00
_cell.angle_beta   90.00
_cell.angle_gamma   90.00
#
_symmetry.space_group_name_H-M   'P 1'
#
loop_
_entity.id
_entity.type
_entity.pdbx_description
1 polymer ?
#
loop_
_entity_poly.entity_id
_entity_poly.type
_entity_poly.pdbx_seq_one_letter_code
_entity_poly.pdbx_strand_id
1 'polypeptide(L)'
;MNRNTWKQGERRIAEMFGTKRTPLSGGNSRHTRSDTLHKELFIEVKHSKKYPLEKLLFKTFHQANKEDKIPLMVFLKLHSPEPIIICKLSDIKKISEKMTLKGSKANNEN
;
A
#
# COMPACT_ATOMS: atom_id res chain seq x y z
N MET A 1 -6.61 18.62 15.94
CA MET A 1 -5.94 17.70 15.00
C MET A 1 -6.29 18.14 13.59
N ASN A 2 -5.33 18.62 12.80
CA ASN A 2 -5.63 19.20 11.48
C ASN A 2 -6.14 18.09 10.54
N ARG A 3 -7.29 18.27 9.87
CA ARG A 3 -7.95 17.23 9.04
C ARG A 3 -7.09 16.69 7.89
N ASN A 4 -5.97 17.35 7.58
CA ASN A 4 -5.08 17.04 6.47
C ASN A 4 -3.91 16.13 6.82
N THR A 5 -3.76 15.66 8.07
CA THR A 5 -2.60 14.84 8.49
C THR A 5 -2.61 13.45 7.86
N TRP A 6 -3.77 12.78 7.81
CA TRP A 6 -3.88 11.45 7.19
C TRP A 6 -3.65 11.50 5.67
N LYS A 7 -4.21 12.50 4.97
CA LYS A 7 -3.96 12.72 3.53
C LYS A 7 -2.50 12.99 3.22
N GLN A 8 -1.78 13.70 4.09
CA GLN A 8 -0.34 13.91 3.93
C GLN A 8 0.44 12.61 4.14
N GLY A 9 0.04 11.79 5.11
CA GLY A 9 0.59 10.44 5.29
C GLY A 9 0.43 9.58 4.04
N GLU A 10 -0.77 9.56 3.45
CA GLU A 10 -1.01 8.84 2.19
C GLU A 10 -0.15 9.36 1.03
N ARG A 11 0.01 10.69 0.89
CA ARG A 11 0.89 11.26 -0.14
C ARG A 11 2.34 10.84 0.04
N ARG A 12 2.87 10.97 1.27
CA ARG A 12 4.23 10.54 1.61
C ARG A 12 4.45 9.08 1.24
N ILE A 13 3.52 8.20 1.60
CA ILE A 13 3.64 6.77 1.27
C ILE A 13 3.55 6.55 -0.25
N ALA A 14 2.62 7.19 -0.95
CA ALA A 14 2.55 7.08 -2.40
C ALA A 14 3.86 7.50 -3.08
N GLU A 15 4.46 8.61 -2.66
CA GLU A 15 5.74 9.12 -3.16
C GLU A 15 6.89 8.15 -2.91
N MET A 16 6.97 7.55 -1.71
CA MET A 16 7.99 6.53 -1.39
C MET A 16 7.93 5.31 -2.31
N PHE A 17 6.75 4.96 -2.81
CA PHE A 17 6.53 3.87 -3.76
C PHE A 17 6.51 4.35 -5.23
N GLY A 18 6.94 5.58 -5.52
CA GLY A 18 7.02 6.12 -6.88
C GLY A 18 5.65 6.25 -7.56
N THR A 19 4.58 6.43 -6.79
CA THR A 19 3.20 6.53 -7.29
C THR A 19 2.50 7.77 -6.75
N LYS A 20 1.21 7.92 -7.09
CA LYS A 20 0.36 9.03 -6.64
C LYS A 20 -0.74 8.51 -5.72
N ARG A 21 -1.18 9.36 -4.81
CA ARG A 21 -2.35 9.10 -3.95
C ARG A 21 -3.62 9.02 -4.80
N THR A 22 -4.51 8.09 -4.49
CA THR A 22 -5.80 7.94 -5.16
C THR A 22 -6.70 9.17 -4.87
N PRO A 23 -7.21 9.87 -5.90
CA PRO A 23 -8.22 10.91 -5.72
C PRO A 23 -9.48 10.31 -5.09
N LEU A 24 -10.07 10.98 -4.09
CA LEU A 24 -11.23 10.47 -3.36
C LEU A 24 -11.04 9.02 -2.83
N SER A 25 -9.83 8.71 -2.35
CA SER A 25 -9.45 7.40 -1.79
C SER A 25 -10.50 6.81 -0.84
N GLY A 26 -10.59 5.48 -0.83
CA GLY A 26 -11.64 4.71 -0.19
C GLY A 26 -12.81 4.35 -1.13
N GLY A 27 -14.03 4.33 -0.58
CA GLY A 27 -15.25 3.84 -1.24
C GLY A 27 -15.80 4.68 -2.41
N ASN A 28 -15.19 5.83 -2.71
CA ASN A 28 -15.68 6.77 -3.74
C ASN A 28 -14.76 6.90 -4.96
N SER A 29 -13.56 6.32 -4.91
CA SER A 29 -12.68 6.23 -6.08
C SER A 29 -13.25 5.24 -7.11
N ARG A 30 -13.24 5.64 -8.39
CA ARG A 30 -13.61 4.78 -9.54
C ARG A 30 -12.42 4.03 -10.16
N HIS A 31 -11.19 4.27 -9.67
CA HIS A 31 -9.97 3.67 -10.24
C HIS A 31 -9.49 2.45 -9.43
N THR A 32 -9.45 2.59 -8.11
CA THR A 32 -8.95 1.59 -7.16
C THR A 32 -9.45 1.97 -5.77
N ARG A 33 -9.67 0.97 -4.91
CA ARG A 33 -9.98 1.15 -3.50
C ARG A 33 -8.74 1.41 -2.65
N SER A 34 -7.53 1.20 -3.19
CA SER A 34 -6.28 1.52 -2.51
C SER A 34 -6.10 3.02 -2.33
N ASP A 35 -5.37 3.41 -1.29
CA ASP A 35 -4.96 4.81 -1.06
C ASP A 35 -3.95 5.31 -2.09
N THR A 36 -3.39 4.42 -2.91
CA THR A 36 -2.42 4.75 -3.96
C THR A 36 -2.81 4.20 -5.32
N LEU A 37 -2.30 4.82 -6.38
CA LEU A 37 -2.47 4.38 -7.77
C LEU A 37 -1.42 3.35 -8.21
N HIS A 38 -0.75 2.65 -7.27
CA HIS A 38 0.26 1.66 -7.63
C HIS A 38 -0.38 0.53 -8.47
N LYS A 39 0.32 0.13 -9.53
CA LYS A 39 -0.20 -0.84 -10.50
C LYS A 39 -0.25 -2.26 -9.94
N GLU A 40 0.76 -2.64 -9.17
CA GLU A 40 0.93 -4.03 -8.68
C GLU A 40 0.62 -4.20 -7.19
N LEU A 41 0.58 -3.11 -6.43
CA LEU A 41 0.48 -3.12 -4.98
C LEU A 41 -0.83 -2.46 -4.58
N PHE A 42 -1.55 -3.07 -3.65
CA PHE A 42 -2.70 -2.47 -3.00
C PHE A 42 -2.22 -1.94 -1.65
N ILE A 43 -1.97 -0.64 -1.58
CA ILE A 43 -1.45 0.01 -0.39
C ILE A 43 -2.60 0.67 0.36
N GLU A 44 -2.83 0.25 1.59
CA GLU A 44 -3.77 0.86 2.55
C GLU A 44 -2.96 1.52 3.67
N VAL A 45 -3.23 2.78 3.98
CA VAL A 45 -2.48 3.56 4.96
C VAL A 45 -3.32 3.80 6.21
N LYS A 46 -2.92 3.20 7.33
CA LYS A 46 -3.54 3.44 8.64
C LYS A 46 -2.72 4.42 9.46
N HIS A 47 -3.28 5.60 9.70
CA HIS A 47 -2.73 6.56 10.66
C HIS A 47 -3.44 6.45 12.03
N SER A 48 -2.75 5.98 13.07
CA SER A 48 -3.38 5.70 14.38
C SER A 48 -2.35 5.62 15.51
N LYS A 49 -2.79 5.73 16.77
CA LYS A 49 -1.97 5.42 17.95
C LYS A 49 -1.79 3.91 18.17
N LYS A 50 -2.82 3.14 17.81
CA LYS A 50 -2.89 1.67 17.96
C LYS A 50 -2.68 0.97 16.61
N TYR A 51 -2.06 -0.20 16.64
CA TYR A 51 -1.88 -1.09 15.49
C TYR A 51 -3.22 -1.41 14.79
N PRO A 52 -3.19 -1.74 13.48
CA PRO A 52 -4.37 -2.22 12.77
C PRO A 52 -4.95 -3.46 13.44
N LEU A 53 -6.28 -3.47 13.57
CA LEU A 53 -7.00 -4.67 13.96
C LEU A 53 -6.97 -5.68 12.81
N GLU A 54 -6.97 -6.95 13.16
CA GLU A 54 -6.99 -8.07 12.22
C GLU A 54 -8.12 -7.95 11.19
N LYS A 55 -9.32 -7.53 11.62
CA LYS A 55 -10.47 -7.27 10.72
C LYS A 55 -10.14 -6.28 9.60
N LEU A 56 -9.35 -5.24 9.88
CA LEU A 56 -8.94 -4.26 8.88
C LEU A 56 -7.90 -4.85 7.92
N LEU A 57 -6.96 -5.64 8.43
CA LEU A 57 -5.98 -6.36 7.60
C LEU A 57 -6.68 -7.29 6.61
N PHE A 58 -7.59 -8.14 7.07
CA PHE A 58 -8.31 -9.06 6.18
C PHE A 58 -9.21 -8.35 5.19
N LYS A 59 -9.86 -7.26 5.58
CA LYS A 59 -10.62 -6.42 4.64
C LYS A 59 -9.71 -5.89 3.52
N THR A 60 -8.53 -5.38 3.88
CA THR A 60 -7.53 -4.88 2.92
C THR A 60 -7.09 -5.99 1.97
N PHE A 61 -6.77 -7.16 2.50
CA PHE A 61 -6.34 -8.31 1.71
C PHE A 61 -7.43 -8.76 0.72
N HIS A 62 -8.68 -8.78 1.17
CA HIS A 62 -9.82 -9.09 0.30
C HIS A 62 -10.00 -8.08 -0.83
N GLN A 63 -9.85 -6.78 -0.54
CA GLN A 63 -9.95 -5.73 -1.55
C GLN A 63 -8.81 -5.79 -2.56
N ALA A 64 -7.58 -6.06 -2.09
CA ALA A 64 -6.42 -6.24 -2.96
C ALA A 64 -6.62 -7.40 -3.94
N ASN A 65 -7.13 -8.53 -3.46
CA ASN A 65 -7.42 -9.69 -4.32
C ASN A 65 -8.47 -9.39 -5.39
N LYS A 66 -9.49 -8.57 -5.09
CA LYS A 66 -10.48 -8.16 -6.10
C LYS A 66 -9.91 -7.29 -7.21
N GLU A 67 -8.76 -6.67 -6.97
CA GLU A 67 -8.07 -5.82 -7.93
C GLU A 67 -6.81 -6.49 -8.51
N ASP A 68 -6.58 -7.78 -8.23
CA ASP A 68 -5.39 -8.53 -8.63
C ASP A 68 -4.06 -7.84 -8.24
N LYS A 69 -4.03 -7.28 -7.02
CA LYS A 69 -2.87 -6.58 -6.48
C LYS A 69 -2.34 -7.26 -5.21
N ILE A 70 -1.05 -7.10 -4.95
CA ILE A 70 -0.43 -7.61 -3.72
C ILE A 70 -0.76 -6.66 -2.56
N PRO A 71 -1.39 -7.14 -1.47
CA PRO A 71 -1.79 -6.27 -0.37
C PRO A 71 -0.61 -5.83 0.51
N LEU A 72 -0.59 -4.54 0.86
CA LEU A 72 0.29 -3.97 1.87
C LEU A 72 -0.50 -3.03 2.80
N MET A 73 -0.50 -3.31 4.10
CA MET A 73 -0.99 -2.37 5.11
C MET A 73 0.18 -1.56 5.65
N VAL A 74 0.18 -0.25 5.41
CA VAL A 74 1.18 0.68 5.95
C VAL A 74 0.63 1.32 7.21
N PHE A 75 1.26 1.07 8.34
CA PHE A 75 0.92 1.64 9.63
C PHE A 75 1.80 2.86 9.94
N LEU A 76 1.17 4.02 10.01
CA LEU A 76 1.76 5.27 10.48
C LEU A 76 1.36 5.49 11.94
N LYS A 77 2.24 5.07 12.86
CA LYS A 77 2.01 5.27 14.29
C LYS A 77 2.19 6.74 14.65
N LEU A 78 1.22 7.31 15.37
CA LEU A 78 1.34 8.70 15.84
C LEU A 78 2.62 8.88 16.66
N HIS A 79 3.37 9.95 16.36
CA HIS A 79 4.68 10.27 16.96
C HIS A 79 5.80 9.25 16.66
N SER A 80 5.63 8.36 15.69
CA SER A 80 6.69 7.52 15.15
C SER A 80 7.19 8.09 13.82
N PRO A 81 8.51 8.24 13.62
CA PRO A 81 9.04 8.71 12.35
C PRO A 81 8.94 7.65 11.23
N GLU A 82 9.04 6.38 11.62
CA GLU A 82 9.18 5.25 10.70
C GLU A 82 7.84 4.53 10.45
N PRO A 83 7.41 4.41 9.18
CA PRO A 83 6.28 3.57 8.79
C PRO A 83 6.58 2.09 8.96
N ILE A 84 5.58 1.31 9.36
CA ILE A 84 5.67 -0.16 9.42
C ILE A 84 4.78 -0.76 8.35
N ILE A 85 5.26 -1.80 7.65
CA ILE A 85 4.46 -2.58 6.71
C ILE A 85 4.00 -3.87 7.39
N ILE A 86 2.72 -4.20 7.24
CA ILE A 86 2.11 -5.46 7.67
C ILE A 86 1.53 -6.15 6.43
N CYS A 87 1.97 -7.38 6.19
CA CYS A 87 1.51 -8.24 5.08
C CYS A 87 1.75 -9.71 5.43
N LYS A 88 1.23 -10.63 4.61
CA LYS A 88 1.54 -12.05 4.78
C LYS A 88 2.92 -12.37 4.22
N LEU A 89 3.55 -13.41 4.74
CA LEU A 89 4.81 -13.93 4.20
C LEU A 89 4.70 -14.27 2.69
N SER A 90 3.56 -14.81 2.27
CA SER A 90 3.27 -15.10 0.86
C SER A 90 3.28 -13.86 -0.04
N ASP A 91 2.92 -12.70 0.49
CA ASP A 91 2.87 -11.45 -0.27
C ASP A 91 4.29 -10.91 -0.47
N ILE A 92 5.15 -11.02 0.54
CA ILE A 92 6.59 -10.76 0.40
C ILE A 92 7.23 -11.67 -0.65
N LYS A 93 6.90 -12.97 -0.64
CA LYS A 93 7.37 -13.92 -1.68
C LYS A 93 7.01 -13.44 -3.09
N LYS A 94 5.75 -13.07 -3.32
CA LYS A 94 5.27 -12.55 -4.61
C LYS A 94 6.00 -11.27 -5.04
N ILE A 95 6.29 -10.36 -4.10
CA ILE A 95 7.05 -9.13 -4.38
C ILE A 95 8.46 -9.50 -4.84
N SER A 96 9.14 -10.37 -4.08
CA SER A 96 10.49 -10.84 -4.42
C SER A 96 10.55 -11.47 -5.81
N GLU A 97 9.62 -12.37 -6.14
CA GLU A 97 9.52 -12.99 -7.46
C GLU A 97 9.34 -11.95 -8.59
N LYS A 98 8.48 -10.94 -8.39
CA LYS A 98 8.29 -9.85 -9.36
C LYS A 98 9.52 -8.97 -9.55
N MET A 99 10.28 -8.71 -8.48
CA MET A 99 11.52 -7.93 -8.56
C MET A 99 12.59 -8.68 -9.37
N THR A 100 12.77 -9.98 -9.13
CA THR A 100 13.70 -10.82 -9.89
C THR A 100 13.34 -10.86 -11.38
N LEU A 101 12.06 -11.05 -11.70
CA LEU A 101 11.59 -11.08 -13.09
C LEU A 101 11.85 -9.77 -13.84
N LYS A 102 11.69 -8.60 -13.18
CA LYS A 102 12.00 -7.29 -13.77
C LYS A 102 13.50 -7.13 -14.04
N GLY A 103 14.35 -7.57 -13.11
CA GLY A 103 15.81 -7.56 -13.30
C GLY A 103 16.26 -8.44 -14.47
N SER A 104 15.71 -9.66 -14.58
CA SER A 104 16.04 -10.57 -15.69
C SER A 104 15.61 -10.03 -17.06
N LYS A 105 14.45 -9.36 -17.16
CA LYS A 105 14.01 -8.75 -18.42
C LYS A 105 14.89 -7.58 -18.83
N ALA A 106 15.25 -6.70 -17.90
CA ALA A 106 16.15 -5.58 -18.18
C ALA A 106 17.54 -6.03 -18.65
N ASN A 107 18.03 -7.18 -18.16
CA ASN A 107 19.32 -7.73 -18.58
C ASN A 107 19.30 -8.43 -19.95
N ASN A 108 18.12 -8.83 -20.44
CA ASN A 108 17.97 -9.49 -21.75
C ASN A 108 17.62 -8.51 -22.89
N GLU A 109 17.37 -7.24 -22.57
CA GLU A 109 17.06 -6.17 -23.53
C GLU A 109 18.25 -5.22 -23.76
N ASN A 110 19.42 -5.53 -23.16
CA ASN A 110 20.73 -4.89 -23.41
C ASN A 110 21.65 -5.86 -24.15
#